data_AF-A0A1H3CG13-F1
#
_entry.id   AF-A0A1H3CG13-F1
#
_cell.length_a   1.000
_cell.length_b   1.000
_cell.length_c   1.000
_cell.angle_alpha   90.00
_cell.angle_beta   90.00
_cell.angle_gamma   90.00
#
_symmetry.space_group_name_H-M   'P 1'
#
loop_
_entity.id
_entity.type
_entity.pdbx_description
1 polymer ?
#
loop_
_entity_poly.entity_id
_entity_poly.type
_entity_poly.pdbx_seq_one_letter_code
_entity_poly.pdbx_strand_id
1 'polypeptide(L)'
;MKSVTLNLRISQKLRDRLIDDSHEKGITLSDNSREILTAYCKAKNSDEIDNQTLYDIRFYNSSEFIYLIFWMFEKIRSPKHFGPKTELEDLKKIVLQVVTNKFFPPDLKQEFEKVLIDIQRVTNEFDSENNQFKFSQLCTEEVFDYSILTDFIRNKAFENRIYL
;
A
#
# COMPACT_ATOMS: atom_id res chain seq x y z
N MET A 1 28.75 16.06 -5.34
CA MET A 1 27.49 15.51 -4.77
C MET A 1 27.54 15.64 -3.26
N LYS A 2 26.44 16.01 -2.60
CA LYS A 2 26.37 16.01 -1.14
C LYS A 2 26.38 14.55 -0.64
N SER A 3 27.29 14.21 0.26
CA SER A 3 27.25 12.94 0.98
C SER A 3 26.17 13.01 2.08
N VAL A 4 25.39 11.95 2.22
CA VAL A 4 24.42 11.79 3.29
C VAL A 4 24.90 10.65 4.19
N THR A 5 24.99 10.91 5.48
CA THR A 5 25.35 9.87 6.46
C THR A 5 24.13 9.00 6.73
N LEU A 6 24.25 7.71 6.43
CA LEU A 6 23.22 6.71 6.71
C LEU A 6 23.63 5.89 7.94
N ASN A 7 22.78 5.86 8.97
CA ASN A 7 23.01 5.03 10.14
C ASN A 7 22.27 3.70 9.98
N LEU A 8 23.02 2.60 9.93
CA LEU A 8 22.49 1.25 9.75
C LEU A 8 22.52 0.49 11.08
N ARG A 9 21.42 -0.18 11.42
CA ARG A 9 21.37 -1.14 12.53
C ARG A 9 21.40 -2.54 11.95
N ILE A 10 22.41 -3.31 12.33
CA ILE A 10 22.62 -4.69 11.89
C ILE A 10 22.98 -5.55 13.10
N SER A 11 22.78 -6.86 12.99
CA SER A 11 23.19 -7.80 14.05
C SER A 11 24.71 -7.81 14.21
N GLN A 12 25.19 -8.08 15.43
CA GLN A 12 26.63 -8.12 15.72
C GLN A 12 27.34 -9.15 14.83
N LYS A 13 26.75 -10.35 14.67
CA LYS A 13 27.28 -11.41 13.78
C LYS A 13 27.45 -10.95 12.33
N LEU A 14 26.50 -10.16 11.80
CA LEU A 14 26.61 -9.64 10.43
C LEU A 14 27.67 -8.55 10.34
N ARG A 15 27.76 -7.70 11.37
CA ARG A 15 28.81 -6.67 11.46
C ARG A 15 30.20 -7.29 11.48
N ASP A 16 30.41 -8.33 12.28
CA ASP A 16 31.70 -9.01 12.39
C ASP A 16 32.12 -9.59 11.04
N ARG A 17 31.19 -10.27 10.34
CA ARG A 17 31.44 -10.78 8.99
C ARG A 17 31.75 -9.69 7.97
N LEU A 18 31.08 -8.54 8.05
CA LEU A 18 31.36 -7.40 7.17
C LEU A 18 32.74 -6.79 7.44
N ILE A 19 33.16 -6.79 8.71
CA ILE A 19 34.50 -6.35 9.10
C ILE A 19 35.56 -7.31 8.55
N ASP A 20 35.36 -8.63 8.72
CA ASP A 20 36.27 -9.65 8.20
C ASP A 20 36.40 -9.55 6.66
N ASP A 21 35.26 -9.47 5.95
CA ASP A 21 35.23 -9.29 4.49
C ASP A 21 35.87 -7.96 4.05
N SER A 22 35.69 -6.88 4.82
CA SER A 22 36.39 -5.61 4.59
C SER A 22 37.90 -5.74 4.74
N HIS A 23 38.37 -6.48 5.75
CA HIS A 23 39.79 -6.73 5.97
C HIS A 23 40.39 -7.58 4.84
N GLU A 24 39.70 -8.64 4.40
CA GLU A 24 40.12 -9.48 3.28
C GLU A 24 40.24 -8.68 1.97
N LYS A 25 39.32 -7.73 1.75
CA LYS A 25 39.32 -6.84 0.57
C LYS A 25 40.27 -5.64 0.69
N GLY A 26 40.84 -5.38 1.87
CA GLY A 26 41.71 -4.23 2.11
C GLY A 26 40.99 -2.87 2.02
N ILE A 27 39.68 -2.83 2.28
CA ILE A 27 38.83 -1.62 2.18
C ILE A 27 38.19 -1.28 3.52
N THR A 28 37.68 -0.06 3.67
CA THR A 28 36.98 0.32 4.91
C THR A 28 35.61 -0.37 5.00
N LEU A 29 35.10 -0.53 6.23
CA LEU A 29 33.74 -1.03 6.46
C LEU A 29 32.68 -0.19 5.73
N SER A 30 32.87 1.12 5.68
CA SER A 30 31.96 2.01 4.97
C SER A 30 32.00 1.80 3.46
N ASP A 31 33.17 1.56 2.89
CA ASP A 31 33.32 1.36 1.45
C ASP A 31 32.76 0.01 1.04
N ASN A 32 33.04 -1.05 1.81
CA ASN A 32 32.48 -2.37 1.58
C ASN A 32 30.94 -2.36 1.69
N SER A 33 30.41 -1.71 2.73
CA SER A 33 28.96 -1.54 2.89
C SER A 33 28.36 -0.77 1.72
N ARG A 34 29.03 0.28 1.24
CA ARG A 34 28.58 1.06 0.08
C ARG A 34 28.62 0.23 -1.19
N GLU A 35 29.65 -0.58 -1.39
CA GLU A 35 29.79 -1.45 -2.55
C GLU A 35 28.68 -2.51 -2.58
N ILE A 36 28.44 -3.20 -1.46
CA ILE A 36 27.37 -4.19 -1.33
C ILE A 36 26.01 -3.54 -1.60
N LEU A 37 25.72 -2.39 -0.98
CA LEU A 37 24.46 -1.68 -1.20
C LEU A 37 24.34 -1.19 -2.65
N THR A 38 25.43 -0.73 -3.26
CA THR A 38 25.44 -0.28 -4.65
C THR A 38 25.23 -1.44 -5.61
N ALA A 39 25.86 -2.59 -5.36
CA ALA A 39 25.69 -3.80 -6.15
C ALA A 39 24.26 -4.34 -6.03
N TYR A 40 23.71 -4.38 -4.81
CA TYR A 40 22.30 -4.73 -4.58
C TYR A 40 21.35 -3.77 -5.30
N CYS A 41 21.57 -2.46 -5.19
CA CYS A 41 20.76 -1.47 -5.89
C CYS A 41 20.90 -1.60 -7.41
N LYS A 42 22.11 -1.82 -7.94
CA LYS A 42 22.33 -2.03 -9.39
C LYS A 42 21.66 -3.31 -9.89
N ALA A 43 21.75 -4.41 -9.13
CA ALA A 43 21.07 -5.66 -9.43
C ALA A 43 19.54 -5.55 -9.32
N LYS A 44 19.04 -4.71 -8.41
CA LYS A 44 17.61 -4.40 -8.29
C LYS A 44 17.11 -3.42 -9.35
N ASN A 45 18.01 -2.58 -9.89
CA ASN A 45 17.72 -1.59 -10.93
C ASN A 45 18.03 -2.11 -12.35
N SER A 46 18.65 -3.29 -12.51
CA SER A 46 18.80 -3.96 -13.81
C SER A 46 17.47 -4.55 -14.29
N ASP A 47 16.55 -4.80 -13.36
CA ASP A 47 15.13 -4.76 -13.66
C ASP A 47 14.74 -3.28 -13.60
N GLU A 48 14.37 -2.68 -14.74
CA GLU A 48 13.82 -1.33 -14.77
C GLU A 48 12.75 -1.22 -13.67
N ILE A 49 13.00 -0.40 -12.64
CA ILE A 49 11.93 -0.02 -11.73
C ILE A 49 11.00 0.84 -12.59
N ASP A 50 10.03 0.19 -13.20
CA ASP A 50 8.97 0.80 -13.98
C ASP A 50 8.42 1.95 -13.14
N ASN A 51 8.43 3.18 -13.71
CA ASN A 51 7.89 4.36 -13.03
C ASN A 51 6.46 4.11 -12.53
N GLN A 52 5.73 3.21 -13.21
CA GLN A 52 4.43 2.71 -12.77
C GLN A 52 4.50 1.96 -11.44
N THR A 53 5.50 1.10 -11.24
CA THR A 53 5.69 0.37 -9.97
C THR A 53 5.98 1.34 -8.81
N LEU A 54 6.77 2.39 -9.06
CA LEU A 54 7.05 3.41 -8.03
C LEU A 54 5.80 4.26 -7.72
N TYR A 55 5.02 4.61 -8.73
CA TYR A 55 3.74 5.29 -8.58
C TYR A 55 2.74 4.43 -7.78
N ASP A 56 2.64 3.16 -8.15
CA ASP A 56 1.76 2.17 -7.54
C ASP A 56 2.03 2.00 -6.03
N ILE A 57 3.31 1.97 -5.63
CA ILE A 57 3.73 1.92 -4.22
C ILE A 57 3.40 3.23 -3.48
N ARG A 58 3.55 4.39 -4.14
CA ARG A 58 3.29 5.70 -3.51
C ARG A 58 1.82 5.92 -3.22
N PHE A 59 0.93 5.41 -4.09
CA PHE A 59 -0.50 5.56 -3.92
C PHE A 59 -1.01 4.97 -2.59
N TYR A 60 -0.48 3.83 -2.12
CA TYR A 60 -0.83 3.26 -0.82
C TYR A 60 -0.60 4.24 0.36
N ASN A 61 0.38 5.14 0.26
CA ASN A 61 0.66 6.16 1.28
C ASN A 61 0.04 7.53 0.95
N SER A 62 -0.81 7.62 -0.08
CA SER A 62 -1.44 8.87 -0.46
C SER A 62 -2.58 9.24 0.50
N SER A 63 -2.85 10.54 0.60
CA SER A 63 -4.02 11.02 1.33
C SER A 63 -5.33 10.51 0.73
N GLU A 64 -5.36 10.24 -0.58
CA GLU A 64 -6.54 9.71 -1.28
C GLU A 64 -6.86 8.29 -0.82
N PHE A 65 -5.86 7.41 -0.76
CA PHE A 65 -6.06 6.05 -0.27
C PHE A 65 -6.47 6.04 1.21
N ILE A 66 -5.79 6.85 2.05
CA ILE A 66 -6.13 6.98 3.46
C ILE A 66 -7.58 7.48 3.64
N TYR A 67 -7.98 8.48 2.85
CA TYR A 67 -9.35 8.99 2.85
C TYR A 67 -10.36 7.92 2.43
N LEU A 68 -10.08 7.13 1.39
CA LEU A 68 -10.93 6.01 0.99
C LEU A 68 -11.10 5.00 2.13
N ILE A 69 -10.01 4.61 2.80
CA ILE A 69 -10.09 3.68 3.94
C ILE A 69 -10.95 4.27 5.06
N PHE A 70 -10.72 5.53 5.44
CA PHE A 70 -11.51 6.21 6.46
C PHE A 70 -13.01 6.24 6.10
N TRP A 71 -13.32 6.61 4.86
CA TRP A 71 -14.68 6.64 4.34
C TRP A 71 -15.35 5.26 4.38
N MET A 72 -14.64 4.20 3.98
CA MET A 72 -15.18 2.83 4.03
C MET A 72 -15.50 2.39 5.47
N PHE A 73 -14.67 2.75 6.44
CA PHE A 73 -14.95 2.46 7.86
C PHE A 73 -16.11 3.30 8.41
N GLU A 74 -16.28 4.54 7.94
CA GLU A 74 -17.42 5.39 8.28
C GLU A 74 -18.73 4.76 7.79
N LYS A 75 -18.75 4.18 6.58
CA LYS A 75 -19.95 3.54 6.02
C LYS A 75 -20.44 2.31 6.75
N ILE A 76 -19.58 1.62 7.52
CA ILE A 76 -20.03 0.55 8.44
C ILE A 76 -21.07 1.08 9.44
N ARG A 77 -20.89 2.32 9.93
CA ARG A 77 -21.79 2.94 10.90
C ARG A 77 -22.90 3.75 10.25
N SER A 78 -22.62 4.32 9.08
CA SER A 78 -23.55 5.16 8.34
C SER A 78 -23.59 4.72 6.86
N PRO A 79 -24.35 3.67 6.53
CA PRO A 79 -24.38 3.11 5.17
C PRO A 79 -24.97 4.04 4.12
N LYS A 80 -25.60 5.16 4.52
CA LYS A 80 -26.17 6.15 3.59
C LYS A 80 -25.11 7.15 3.14
N HIS A 81 -25.28 7.64 1.92
CA HIS A 81 -24.54 8.80 1.43
C HIS A 81 -25.33 10.08 1.69
N PHE A 82 -24.69 11.08 2.29
CA PHE A 82 -25.29 12.40 2.55
C PHE A 82 -24.56 13.53 1.82
N GLY A 83 -23.48 13.22 1.12
CA GLY A 83 -22.67 14.20 0.39
C GLY A 83 -23.16 14.46 -1.03
N PRO A 84 -22.49 15.36 -1.77
CA PRO A 84 -22.80 15.60 -3.16
C PRO A 84 -22.47 14.38 -4.03
N LYS A 85 -23.13 14.25 -5.18
CA LYS A 85 -22.84 13.20 -6.18
C LYS A 85 -21.39 13.24 -6.67
N THR A 86 -20.78 14.42 -6.71
CA THR A 86 -19.37 14.59 -7.12
C THR A 86 -18.40 13.87 -6.19
N GLU A 87 -18.71 13.76 -4.89
CA GLU A 87 -17.89 13.00 -3.95
C GLU A 87 -17.88 11.51 -4.30
N LEU A 88 -19.01 10.96 -4.76
CA LEU A 88 -19.08 9.57 -5.22
C LEU A 88 -18.26 9.34 -6.48
N GLU A 89 -18.25 10.29 -7.42
CA GLU A 89 -17.42 10.20 -8.63
C GLU A 89 -15.92 10.28 -8.30
N ASP A 90 -15.53 11.07 -7.29
CA ASP A 90 -14.14 11.15 -6.86
C ASP A 90 -13.72 9.87 -6.11
N LEU A 91 -14.55 9.36 -5.20
CA LEU A 91 -14.33 8.07 -4.53
C LEU A 91 -14.22 6.93 -5.55
N LYS A 92 -15.08 6.90 -6.57
CA LYS A 92 -15.03 5.93 -7.67
C LYS A 92 -13.67 5.95 -8.38
N LYS A 93 -13.10 7.12 -8.64
CA LYS A 93 -11.76 7.24 -9.24
C LYS A 93 -10.67 6.67 -8.32
N ILE A 94 -10.74 6.95 -7.02
CA ILE A 94 -9.77 6.43 -6.04
C ILE A 94 -9.86 4.90 -5.95
N VAL A 95 -11.07 4.34 -5.89
CA VAL A 95 -11.27 2.88 -5.89
C VAL A 95 -10.74 2.25 -7.18
N LEU A 96 -10.98 2.88 -8.34
CA LEU A 96 -10.45 2.40 -9.61
C LEU A 96 -8.91 2.37 -9.63
N GLN A 97 -8.26 3.35 -9.00
CA GLN A 97 -6.81 3.33 -8.82
C GLN A 97 -6.38 2.11 -8.00
N VAL A 98 -7.10 1.73 -6.94
CA VAL A 98 -6.79 0.51 -6.17
C VAL A 98 -6.90 -0.75 -7.04
N VAL A 99 -8.01 -0.90 -7.78
CA VAL A 99 -8.30 -2.09 -8.59
C VAL A 99 -7.26 -2.29 -9.70
N THR A 100 -6.85 -1.20 -10.35
CA THR A 100 -5.91 -1.25 -11.49
C THR A 100 -4.43 -1.29 -11.08
N ASN A 101 -4.10 -0.84 -9.87
CA ASN A 101 -2.73 -0.72 -9.38
C ASN A 101 -2.11 -2.09 -9.06
N LYS A 102 -0.95 -2.42 -9.64
CA LYS A 102 -0.33 -3.76 -9.54
C LYS A 102 0.24 -4.07 -8.15
N PHE A 103 0.42 -3.07 -7.30
CA PHE A 103 0.92 -3.23 -5.93
C PHE A 103 -0.05 -3.98 -5.01
N PHE A 104 -1.36 -3.85 -5.23
CA PHE A 104 -2.35 -4.51 -4.39
C PHE A 104 -2.53 -5.98 -4.77
N PRO A 105 -2.66 -6.89 -3.77
CA PRO A 105 -2.88 -8.30 -4.05
C PRO A 105 -4.25 -8.54 -4.72
N PRO A 106 -4.38 -9.57 -5.57
CA PRO A 106 -5.62 -9.87 -6.31
C PRO A 106 -6.86 -9.96 -5.42
N ASP A 107 -6.76 -10.64 -4.28
CA ASP A 107 -7.88 -10.85 -3.36
C ASP A 107 -8.40 -9.53 -2.80
N LEU A 108 -7.48 -8.61 -2.45
CA LEU A 108 -7.87 -7.28 -2.00
C LEU A 108 -8.52 -6.47 -3.13
N LYS A 109 -8.04 -6.61 -4.37
CA LYS A 109 -8.66 -5.95 -5.52
C LYS A 109 -10.09 -6.42 -5.75
N GLN A 110 -10.35 -7.72 -5.63
CA GLN A 110 -11.71 -8.27 -5.74
C GLN A 110 -12.64 -7.66 -4.69
N GLU A 111 -12.16 -7.47 -3.46
CA GLU A 111 -12.94 -6.78 -2.43
C GLU A 111 -13.20 -5.31 -2.81
N PHE A 112 -12.21 -4.59 -3.34
CA PHE A 112 -12.42 -3.21 -3.82
C PHE A 112 -13.31 -3.12 -5.08
N GLU A 113 -13.39 -4.17 -5.90
CA GLU A 113 -14.34 -4.24 -7.01
C GLU A 113 -15.79 -4.26 -6.51
N LYS A 114 -16.07 -4.92 -5.37
CA LYS A 114 -17.40 -4.83 -4.72
C LYS A 114 -17.74 -3.39 -4.36
N VAL A 115 -16.80 -2.66 -3.76
CA VAL A 115 -16.96 -1.24 -3.43
C VAL A 115 -17.21 -0.41 -4.69
N LEU A 116 -16.48 -0.68 -5.77
CA LEU A 116 -16.63 0.02 -7.05
C LEU A 116 -18.03 -0.18 -7.64
N ILE A 117 -18.51 -1.44 -7.68
CA ILE A 117 -19.84 -1.80 -8.16
C ILE A 117 -20.92 -1.10 -7.32
N ASP A 118 -20.76 -1.11 -6.00
CA ASP A 118 -21.73 -0.53 -5.10
C ASP A 118 -21.75 1.01 -5.18
N ILE A 119 -20.60 1.67 -5.33
CA ILE A 119 -20.54 3.12 -5.63
C ILE A 119 -21.27 3.43 -6.94
N GLN A 120 -21.09 2.62 -7.98
CA GLN A 120 -21.78 2.82 -9.26
C GLN A 120 -23.29 2.66 -9.10
N ARG A 121 -23.76 1.63 -8.38
CA ARG A 121 -25.16 1.44 -8.07
C ARG A 121 -25.74 2.63 -7.30
N VAL A 122 -25.07 3.06 -6.22
CA VAL A 122 -25.51 4.21 -5.42
C VAL A 122 -25.56 5.48 -6.27
N THR A 123 -24.58 5.70 -7.13
CA THR A 123 -24.51 6.85 -8.05
C THR A 123 -25.64 6.85 -9.09
N ASN A 124 -26.05 5.67 -9.57
CA ASN A 124 -27.15 5.53 -10.53
C ASN A 124 -28.52 5.74 -9.86
N GLU A 125 -28.66 5.29 -8.61
CA GLU A 125 -29.86 5.42 -7.79
C GLU A 125 -29.82 6.64 -6.86
N PHE A 126 -29.00 7.66 -7.22
CA PHE A 126 -28.80 8.86 -6.40
C PHE A 126 -30.16 9.52 -6.08
N ASP A 127 -30.32 10.01 -4.85
CA ASP A 127 -31.57 10.54 -4.26
C ASP A 127 -32.68 9.52 -3.91
N SER A 128 -32.46 8.22 -4.08
CA SER A 128 -33.44 7.21 -3.63
C SER A 128 -33.40 7.05 -2.10
N GLU A 129 -34.56 7.10 -1.43
CA GLU A 129 -34.68 7.17 0.06
C GLU A 129 -34.01 6.01 0.83
N ASN A 130 -33.89 4.84 0.18
CA ASN A 130 -33.31 3.61 0.74
C ASN A 130 -31.97 3.22 0.12
N ASN A 131 -31.31 4.13 -0.59
CA ASN A 131 -30.02 3.85 -1.18
C ASN A 131 -28.92 3.81 -0.11
N GLN A 132 -28.38 2.62 0.12
CA GLN A 132 -27.37 2.35 1.15
C GLN A 132 -26.23 1.53 0.55
N PHE A 133 -25.01 1.75 0.99
CA PHE A 133 -23.86 0.94 0.62
C PHE A 133 -23.99 -0.48 1.21
N LYS A 134 -24.21 -1.45 0.33
CA LYS A 134 -24.29 -2.88 0.66
C LYS A 134 -22.94 -3.45 1.07
N PHE A 135 -21.82 -2.94 0.53
CA PHE A 135 -20.48 -3.42 0.92
C PHE A 135 -20.21 -3.29 2.43
N SER A 136 -20.96 -2.40 3.10
CA SER A 136 -20.86 -2.12 4.53
C SER A 136 -21.85 -2.90 5.41
N GLN A 137 -22.78 -3.68 4.82
CA GLN A 137 -23.88 -4.32 5.53
C GLN A 137 -23.59 -5.80 5.84
N LEU A 138 -23.22 -6.11 7.09
CA LEU A 138 -22.73 -7.40 7.62
C LEU A 138 -23.52 -8.69 7.29
N CYS A 139 -24.66 -8.63 6.60
CA CYS A 139 -25.53 -9.77 6.31
C CYS A 139 -25.78 -9.99 4.81
N THR A 140 -24.86 -9.56 3.94
CA THR A 140 -24.99 -9.74 2.48
C THR A 140 -23.74 -10.41 1.91
N GLU A 141 -23.88 -11.14 0.80
CA GLU A 141 -22.72 -11.70 0.06
C GLU A 141 -21.87 -10.59 -0.60
N GLU A 142 -22.42 -9.38 -0.67
CA GLU A 142 -21.78 -8.19 -1.24
C GLU A 142 -20.87 -7.47 -0.23
N VAL A 143 -20.76 -7.97 1.01
CA VAL A 143 -19.91 -7.39 2.06
C VAL A 143 -18.44 -7.37 1.67
N PHE A 144 -17.80 -6.25 1.95
CA PHE A 144 -16.36 -6.11 1.90
C PHE A 144 -15.72 -6.88 3.06
N ASP A 145 -14.80 -7.78 2.76
CA ASP A 145 -14.04 -8.48 3.78
C ASP A 145 -12.93 -7.58 4.34
N TYR A 146 -13.26 -6.87 5.43
CA TYR A 146 -12.32 -5.99 6.12
C TYR A 146 -11.13 -6.72 6.74
N SER A 147 -11.18 -8.05 6.90
CA SER A 147 -10.03 -8.83 7.39
C SER A 147 -8.88 -8.80 6.38
N ILE A 148 -9.17 -8.93 5.08
CA ILE A 148 -8.19 -8.89 3.99
C ILE A 148 -7.47 -7.54 3.96
N LEU A 149 -8.22 -6.44 4.06
CA LEU A 149 -7.65 -5.09 4.13
C LEU A 149 -6.80 -4.89 5.38
N THR A 150 -7.28 -5.37 6.54
CA THR A 150 -6.57 -5.23 7.80
C THR A 150 -5.26 -6.01 7.79
N ASP A 151 -5.26 -7.23 7.26
CA ASP A 151 -4.07 -8.06 7.12
C ASP A 151 -3.08 -7.44 6.13
N PHE A 152 -3.55 -6.91 5.01
CA PHE A 152 -2.72 -6.16 4.07
C PHE A 152 -2.04 -4.96 4.74
N ILE A 153 -2.79 -4.08 5.41
CA ILE A 153 -2.25 -2.90 6.10
C ILE A 153 -1.27 -3.32 7.19
N ARG A 154 -1.60 -4.35 7.99
CA ARG A 154 -0.74 -4.86 9.05
C ARG A 154 0.58 -5.38 8.49
N ASN A 155 0.53 -6.20 7.44
CA ASN A 155 1.71 -6.74 6.79
C ASN A 155 2.58 -5.64 6.20
N LYS A 156 1.98 -4.63 5.55
CA LYS A 156 2.73 -3.49 5.00
C LYS A 156 3.29 -2.54 6.06
N ALA A 157 2.55 -2.27 7.13
CA ALA A 157 3.01 -1.42 8.24
C ALA A 157 4.23 -2.00 8.96
N PHE A 158 4.39 -3.32 8.93
CA PHE A 158 5.43 -4.05 9.65
C PHE A 158 6.37 -4.85 8.76
N GLU A 159 6.29 -4.71 7.42
CA GLU A 159 7.13 -5.42 6.45
C GLU A 159 8.63 -5.13 6.65
N ASN A 160 8.96 -4.01 7.31
CA ASN A 160 10.33 -3.63 7.68
C ASN A 160 10.71 -3.98 9.13
N ARG A 161 9.91 -4.78 9.86
CA ARG A 161 10.31 -5.30 11.17
C ARG A 161 11.29 -6.44 10.99
N ILE A 162 12.58 -6.13 11.11
CA ILE A 162 13.60 -7.15 11.37
C ILE A 162 13.30 -7.71 12.76
N TYR A 163 12.83 -8.95 12.83
CA TYR A 163 12.77 -9.68 14.09
C TYR A 163 14.22 -9.91 14.56
N LEU A 164 14.55 -9.31 15.71
CA LEU A 164 15.82 -9.48 16.40
C LEU A 164 15.85 -10.80 17.16
#